data_AF-A0A968LH50-F1
#
_entry.id   AF-A0A968LH50-F1
#
_cell.length_a   1.000
_cell.length_b   1.000
_cell.length_c   1.000
_cell.angle_alpha   90.00
_cell.angle_beta   90.00
_cell.angle_gamma   90.00
#
_symmetry.space_group_name_H-M   'P 1'
#
loop_
_entity.id
_entity.type
_entity.pdbx_description
1 polymer ?
#
loop_
_entity_poly.entity_id
_entity_poly.type
_entity_poly.pdbx_seq_one_letter_code
_entity_poly.pdbx_strand_id
1 'polypeptide(L)'
;MLTTPVMPILVLFTLSLAAMLFGLTVGVLFNRRALEKRVDAEVAQLFAEIDTLPTYYSERELDDLPAPVARFMRRNLEEGQPHLSCLRMRQAGNVRERPGQPWTEFEAEEYLVGSEPVLLRYATLRPFPLLWIDQRELMIDGRAHVLGKVASTLTSIDRSDEATRRALLVRV
;
A
#
# COMPACT_ATOMS: atom_id res chain seq x y z
N MET A 1 12.46 -24.16 57.18
CA MET A 1 11.74 -24.03 55.90
C MET A 1 11.48 -22.55 55.64
N LEU A 2 12.42 -21.83 55.01
CA LEU A 2 12.18 -20.47 54.54
C LEU A 2 11.62 -20.57 53.12
N THR A 3 10.33 -20.28 52.93
CA THR A 3 9.80 -19.91 51.62
C THR A 3 10.39 -18.54 51.29
N THR A 4 11.38 -18.50 50.41
CA THR A 4 12.01 -17.25 50.00
C THR A 4 10.97 -16.31 49.37
N PRO A 5 10.80 -15.07 49.85
CA PRO A 5 9.81 -14.10 49.33
C PRO A 5 10.05 -13.69 47.87
N VAL A 6 11.15 -14.19 47.27
CA VAL A 6 11.50 -14.02 45.86
C VAL A 6 10.50 -14.70 44.92
N MET A 7 9.94 -15.85 45.31
CA MET A 7 8.99 -16.62 44.48
C MET A 7 7.69 -15.85 44.15
N PRO A 8 6.96 -15.25 45.11
CA PRO A 8 5.73 -14.50 44.80
C PRO A 8 6.00 -13.22 43.99
N ILE A 9 7.13 -12.53 44.23
CA ILE A 9 7.50 -11.33 43.46
C ILE A 9 7.76 -11.69 41.99
N LEU A 10 8.46 -12.80 41.76
CA LEU A 10 8.75 -13.28 40.40
C LEU A 10 7.48 -13.68 39.66
N VAL A 11 6.52 -14.32 40.34
CA VAL A 11 5.20 -14.66 39.76
C VAL A 11 4.40 -13.41 39.41
N LEU A 12 4.35 -12.41 40.28
CA LEU A 12 3.64 -11.15 39.98
C LEU A 12 4.30 -10.41 38.81
N PHE A 13 5.62 -10.40 38.75
CA PHE A 13 6.36 -9.81 37.64
C PHE A 13 6.09 -10.52 36.31
N THR A 14 6.11 -11.87 36.29
CA THR A 14 5.81 -12.63 35.07
C THR A 14 4.37 -12.45 34.61
N LEU A 15 3.40 -12.44 35.53
CA LEU A 15 1.99 -12.16 35.20
C LEU A 15 1.79 -10.75 34.64
N SER A 16 2.46 -9.75 35.22
CA SER A 16 2.39 -8.37 34.75
C SER A 16 2.99 -8.22 33.36
N LEU A 17 4.15 -8.85 33.11
CA LEU A 17 4.78 -8.87 31.79
C LEU A 17 3.91 -9.57 30.75
N ALA A 18 3.31 -10.72 31.10
CA ALA A 18 2.42 -11.45 30.21
C ALA A 18 1.16 -10.63 29.87
N ALA A 19 0.53 -9.97 30.85
CA ALA A 19 -0.61 -9.11 30.63
C ALA A 19 -0.26 -7.90 29.74
N MET A 20 0.93 -7.31 29.93
CA MET A 20 1.40 -6.20 29.11
C MET A 20 1.64 -6.63 27.65
N LEU A 21 2.29 -7.78 27.43
CA LEU A 21 2.51 -8.33 26.10
C LEU A 21 1.19 -8.70 25.41
N PHE A 22 0.24 -9.26 26.16
CA PHE A 22 -1.10 -9.55 25.65
C PHE A 22 -1.81 -8.27 25.21
N GLY A 23 -1.82 -7.23 26.06
CA GLY A 23 -2.41 -5.94 25.71
C GLY A 23 -1.78 -5.31 24.47
N LEU A 24 -0.45 -5.34 24.38
CA LEU A 24 0.29 -4.86 23.21
C LEU A 24 -0.11 -5.62 21.94
N THR A 25 -0.17 -6.95 22.01
CA THR A 25 -0.53 -7.81 20.88
C THR A 25 -1.95 -7.53 20.40
N VAL A 26 -2.91 -7.43 21.34
CA VAL A 26 -4.31 -7.10 21.02
C VAL A 26 -4.40 -5.72 20.39
N GLY A 27 -3.67 -4.73 20.92
CA GLY A 27 -3.63 -3.37 20.36
C GLY A 27 -3.10 -3.34 18.92
N VAL A 28 -1.99 -4.03 18.65
CA VAL A 28 -1.42 -4.13 17.30
C VAL A 28 -2.38 -4.81 16.33
N LEU A 29 -3.02 -5.92 16.73
CA LEU A 29 -4.02 -6.61 15.90
C LEU A 29 -5.23 -5.74 15.60
N PHE A 30 -5.71 -4.97 16.59
CA PHE A 30 -6.81 -4.03 16.41
C PHE A 30 -6.45 -2.93 15.42
N ASN A 31 -5.26 -2.32 15.57
CA ASN A 31 -4.78 -1.27 14.67
C ASN A 31 -4.59 -1.79 13.24
N ARG A 32 -4.07 -3.01 13.08
CA ARG A 32 -3.92 -3.66 11.79
C ARG A 32 -5.27 -3.84 11.08
N ARG A 33 -6.26 -4.41 11.78
CA ARG A 33 -7.61 -4.56 11.22
C ARG A 33 -8.26 -3.23 10.86
N ALA A 34 -8.04 -2.19 11.67
CA ALA A 34 -8.56 -0.86 11.38
C ALA A 34 -7.93 -0.27 10.11
N LEU A 35 -6.62 -0.49 9.89
CA LEU A 35 -5.93 -0.07 8.67
C LEU A 35 -6.41 -0.84 7.44
N GLU A 36 -6.49 -2.17 7.52
CA GLU A 36 -7.00 -3.02 6.43
C GLU A 36 -8.42 -2.62 6.05
N LYS A 37 -9.32 -2.43 7.04
CA LYS A 37 -10.69 -1.97 6.80
C LYS A 37 -10.75 -0.60 6.14
N ARG A 38 -9.83 0.31 6.47
CA ARG A 38 -9.73 1.62 5.83
C ARG A 38 -9.33 1.47 4.36
N VAL A 39 -8.33 0.63 4.06
CA VAL A 39 -7.91 0.34 2.68
C VAL A 39 -9.07 -0.27 1.90
N ASP A 40 -9.79 -1.24 2.47
CA ASP A 40 -10.95 -1.85 1.81
C ASP A 40 -12.06 -0.84 1.49
N ALA A 41 -12.30 0.11 2.40
CA ALA A 41 -13.25 1.19 2.16
C ALA A 41 -12.79 2.16 1.05
N GLU A 42 -11.50 2.47 1.01
CA GLU A 42 -10.90 3.30 -0.06
C GLU A 42 -10.93 2.57 -1.42
N VAL A 43 -10.70 1.24 -1.45
CA VAL A 43 -10.91 0.41 -2.65
C VAL A 43 -12.39 0.46 -3.07
N ALA A 44 -13.32 0.27 -2.14
CA ALA A 44 -14.74 0.28 -2.47
C ALA A 44 -15.20 1.63 -3.03
N GLN A 45 -14.71 2.74 -2.46
CA GLN A 45 -14.95 4.08 -2.98
C GLN A 45 -14.39 4.23 -4.40
N LEU A 46 -13.14 3.81 -4.61
CA LEU A 46 -12.50 3.86 -5.91
C LEU A 46 -13.35 3.19 -6.98
N PHE A 47 -13.82 1.96 -6.75
CA PHE A 47 -14.61 1.23 -7.75
C PHE A 47 -16.08 1.64 -7.84
N ALA A 48 -16.61 2.43 -6.89
CA ALA A 48 -17.98 2.92 -6.96
C ALA A 48 -18.16 4.06 -7.97
N GLU A 49 -17.09 4.81 -8.25
CA GLU A 49 -17.09 6.00 -9.13
C GLU A 49 -16.71 5.66 -10.58
N ILE A 50 -16.28 4.43 -10.87
CA ILE A 50 -15.80 4.03 -12.19
C ILE A 50 -16.96 3.78 -13.14
N ASP A 51 -16.92 4.48 -14.28
CA ASP A 51 -17.83 4.21 -15.38
C ASP A 51 -17.43 2.90 -16.09
N THR A 52 -18.31 1.90 -16.08
CA THR A 52 -18.02 0.55 -16.56
C THR A 52 -18.20 0.37 -18.07
N LEU A 53 -18.53 1.45 -18.78
CA LEU A 53 -18.74 1.37 -20.23
C LEU A 53 -17.41 1.08 -20.93
N PRO A 54 -17.36 0.08 -21.83
CA PRO A 54 -16.14 -0.22 -22.56
C PRO A 54 -15.78 0.96 -23.47
N THR A 55 -14.65 1.59 -23.18
CA THR A 55 -13.97 2.48 -24.12
C THR A 55 -13.08 1.63 -25.03
N TYR A 56 -12.88 2.08 -26.26
CA TYR A 56 -12.07 1.38 -27.26
C TYR A 56 -10.93 2.27 -27.66
N TYR A 57 -9.75 1.68 -27.84
CA TYR A 57 -8.57 2.41 -28.26
C TYR A 57 -8.72 2.89 -29.71
N SER A 58 -8.34 4.14 -29.95
CA SER A 58 -8.18 4.73 -31.27
C SER A 58 -6.77 5.27 -31.49
N GLU A 59 -6.20 5.05 -32.67
CA GLU A 59 -4.89 5.52 -33.08
C GLU A 59 -4.74 7.05 -32.95
N ARG A 60 -5.85 7.80 -33.03
CA ARG A 60 -5.87 9.25 -32.82
C ARG A 60 -5.38 9.67 -31.43
N GLU A 61 -5.52 8.80 -30.43
CA GLU A 61 -5.04 9.06 -29.07
C GLU A 61 -3.51 9.14 -28.99
N LEU A 62 -2.81 8.68 -30.03
CA LEU A 62 -1.34 8.70 -30.08
C LEU A 62 -0.78 9.98 -30.72
N ASP A 63 -1.62 10.85 -31.27
CA ASP A 63 -1.19 12.01 -32.06
C ASP A 63 -0.40 13.04 -31.23
N ASP A 64 -0.77 13.20 -29.95
CA ASP A 64 -0.13 14.15 -29.01
C ASP A 64 1.00 13.53 -28.18
N LEU A 65 1.27 12.23 -28.34
CA LEU A 65 2.27 11.52 -27.53
C LEU A 65 3.70 11.70 -28.09
N PRO A 66 4.73 11.74 -27.22
CA PRO A 66 6.11 11.73 -27.67
C PRO A 66 6.41 10.55 -28.59
N ALA A 67 7.17 10.80 -29.67
CA ALA A 67 7.40 9.81 -30.72
C ALA A 67 7.86 8.41 -30.24
N PRO A 68 8.71 8.25 -29.20
CA PRO A 68 9.04 6.93 -28.67
C PRO A 68 7.84 6.19 -28.06
N VAL A 69 6.96 6.91 -27.35
CA VAL A 69 5.77 6.35 -26.71
C VAL A 69 4.76 5.95 -27.77
N ALA A 70 4.45 6.85 -28.72
CA ALA A 70 3.54 6.56 -29.82
C ALA A 70 3.99 5.34 -30.65
N ARG A 71 5.29 5.22 -30.95
CA ARG A 71 5.83 4.04 -31.64
C ARG A 71 5.66 2.74 -30.84
N PHE A 72 5.87 2.78 -29.53
CA PHE A 72 5.65 1.62 -28.67
C PHE A 72 4.18 1.21 -28.66
N MET A 73 3.26 2.17 -28.49
CA MET A 73 1.82 1.90 -28.45
C MET A 73 1.30 1.35 -29.79
N ARG A 74 1.65 1.97 -30.94
CA ARG A 74 1.26 1.44 -32.27
C ARG A 74 1.72 0.01 -32.53
N ARG A 75 2.81 -0.42 -31.88
CA ARG A 75 3.31 -1.80 -32.02
C ARG A 75 2.53 -2.80 -31.17
N ASN A 76 1.94 -2.36 -30.06
CA ASN A 76 1.36 -3.24 -29.04
C ASN A 76 -0.18 -3.13 -28.92
N LEU A 77 -0.80 -2.12 -29.55
CA LEU A 77 -2.25 -1.90 -29.51
C LEU A 77 -2.83 -1.97 -30.93
N GLU A 78 -4.01 -2.57 -31.05
CA GLU A 78 -4.78 -2.68 -32.29
C GLU A 78 -5.99 -1.72 -32.26
N GLU A 79 -6.27 -1.01 -33.36
CA GLU A 79 -7.45 -0.11 -33.47
C GLU A 79 -8.74 -0.85 -33.07
N GLY A 80 -9.55 -0.23 -32.20
CA GLY A 80 -10.82 -0.79 -31.76
C GLY A 80 -10.71 -1.89 -30.71
N GLN A 81 -9.52 -2.18 -30.18
CA GLN A 81 -9.40 -3.07 -29.03
C GLN A 81 -9.96 -2.41 -27.76
N PRO A 82 -10.51 -3.18 -26.80
CA PRO A 82 -11.00 -2.63 -25.53
C PRO A 82 -9.88 -1.97 -24.71
N HIS A 83 -10.18 -0.83 -24.10
CA HIS A 83 -9.29 -0.20 -23.12
C HIS A 83 -9.23 -1.02 -21.82
N LEU A 84 -8.05 -1.02 -21.21
CA LEU A 84 -7.89 -1.44 -19.81
C LEU A 84 -8.32 -0.28 -18.91
N SER A 85 -9.60 -0.22 -18.55
CA SER A 85 -10.14 0.84 -17.69
C SER A 85 -9.73 0.68 -16.23
N CYS A 86 -9.48 -0.56 -15.79
CA CYS A 86 -9.16 -0.88 -14.39
C CYS A 86 -8.16 -2.04 -14.32
N LEU A 87 -7.23 -1.95 -13.37
CA LEU A 87 -6.30 -3.02 -13.07
C LEU A 87 -6.20 -3.21 -11.56
N ARG A 88 -6.33 -4.46 -11.11
CA ARG A 88 -5.89 -4.90 -9.78
C ARG A 88 -4.68 -5.81 -9.97
N MET A 89 -3.55 -5.41 -9.39
CA MET A 89 -2.31 -6.17 -9.43
C MET A 89 -1.92 -6.61 -8.02
N ARG A 90 -1.51 -7.86 -7.87
CA ARG A 90 -0.88 -8.38 -6.65
C ARG A 90 0.59 -8.64 -6.94
N GLN A 91 1.46 -8.12 -6.10
CA GLN A 91 2.90 -8.29 -6.21
C GLN A 91 3.43 -8.93 -4.92
N ALA A 92 4.37 -9.84 -5.04
CA ALA A 92 5.07 -10.41 -3.90
C ALA A 92 6.52 -10.70 -4.29
N GLY A 93 7.44 -10.56 -3.35
CA GLY A 93 8.84 -10.84 -3.60
C GLY A 93 9.76 -10.17 -2.60
N ASN A 94 10.95 -9.82 -3.06
CA ASN A 94 11.96 -9.14 -2.25
C ASN A 94 12.34 -7.82 -2.92
N VAL A 95 12.38 -6.74 -2.13
CA VAL A 95 12.76 -5.41 -2.56
C VAL A 95 14.02 -4.94 -1.84
N ARG A 96 14.82 -4.14 -2.53
CA ARG A 96 15.97 -3.44 -1.96
C ARG A 96 15.90 -1.98 -2.38
N GLU A 97 15.48 -1.11 -1.47
CA GLU A 97 15.25 0.30 -1.77
C GLU A 97 16.54 1.10 -1.99
N ARG A 98 17.64 0.70 -1.33
CA ARG A 98 18.94 1.39 -1.45
C ARG A 98 20.09 0.42 -1.70
N PRO A 99 21.13 0.84 -2.46
CA PRO A 99 22.36 0.08 -2.56
C PRO A 99 22.93 -0.25 -1.17
N GLY A 100 23.32 -1.50 -0.95
CA GLY A 100 23.91 -1.96 0.32
C GLY A 100 22.91 -2.34 1.42
N GLN A 101 21.61 -2.10 1.25
CA GLN A 101 20.59 -2.55 2.20
C GLN A 101 20.29 -4.06 2.04
N PRO A 102 19.94 -4.79 3.12
CA PRO A 102 19.39 -6.14 3.01
C PRO A 102 18.12 -6.19 2.15
N TRP A 103 17.92 -7.31 1.47
CA TRP A 103 16.65 -7.60 0.81
C TRP A 103 15.54 -7.70 1.84
N THR A 104 14.41 -7.07 1.55
CA THR A 104 13.23 -7.05 2.41
C THR A 104 12.09 -7.73 1.67
N GLU A 105 11.48 -8.73 2.30
CA GLU A 105 10.26 -9.34 1.76
C GLU A 105 9.14 -8.29 1.70
N PHE A 106 8.41 -8.25 0.59
CA PHE A 106 7.26 -7.39 0.43
C PHE A 106 6.11 -8.12 -0.27
N GLU A 107 4.89 -7.72 0.09
CA GLU A 107 3.67 -8.04 -0.63
C GLU A 107 2.91 -6.74 -0.86
N ALA A 108 2.33 -6.57 -2.03
CA ALA A 108 1.56 -5.38 -2.37
C ALA A 108 0.32 -5.70 -3.20
N GLU A 109 -0.71 -4.90 -3.01
CA GLU A 109 -1.89 -4.81 -3.87
C GLU A 109 -1.96 -3.41 -4.45
N GLU A 110 -2.11 -3.31 -5.75
CA GLU A 110 -2.18 -2.05 -6.49
C GLU A 110 -3.45 -2.02 -7.33
N TYR A 111 -4.16 -0.90 -7.25
CA TYR A 111 -5.41 -0.63 -7.95
C TYR A 111 -5.21 0.63 -8.78
N LEU A 112 -5.44 0.49 -10.08
CA LEU A 112 -5.25 1.54 -11.07
C LEU A 112 -6.55 1.69 -11.87
N VAL A 113 -6.92 2.94 -12.11
CA VAL A 113 -8.02 3.30 -13.01
C VAL A 113 -7.46 4.17 -14.13
N GLY A 114 -7.83 3.85 -15.37
CA GLY A 114 -7.29 4.51 -16.56
C GLY A 114 -8.10 5.72 -17.01
N SER A 115 -9.42 5.73 -16.77
CA SER A 115 -10.32 6.83 -17.15
C SER A 115 -10.09 8.10 -16.34
N GLU A 116 -9.68 7.93 -15.09
CA GLU A 116 -9.29 9.01 -14.18
C GLU A 116 -7.98 8.62 -13.51
N PRO A 117 -7.05 9.56 -13.28
CA PRO A 117 -5.73 9.28 -12.71
C PRO A 117 -5.86 8.93 -11.23
N VAL A 118 -6.32 7.72 -10.96
CA VAL A 118 -6.52 7.18 -9.63
C VAL A 118 -5.60 6.00 -9.38
N LEU A 119 -4.95 6.04 -8.23
CA LEU A 119 -4.01 5.03 -7.76
C LEU A 119 -4.32 4.73 -6.29
N LEU A 120 -4.43 3.45 -5.97
CA LEU A 120 -4.33 2.99 -4.59
C LEU A 120 -3.36 1.82 -4.53
N ARG A 121 -2.29 1.96 -3.76
CA ARG A 121 -1.31 0.92 -3.49
C ARG A 121 -1.24 0.66 -2.01
N TYR A 122 -1.32 -0.61 -1.62
CA TYR A 122 -1.13 -1.05 -0.26
C TYR A 122 -0.07 -2.15 -0.22
N ALA A 123 1.03 -1.91 0.49
CA ALA A 123 2.15 -2.81 0.61
C ALA A 123 2.47 -3.12 2.07
N THR A 124 2.91 -4.34 2.34
CA THR A 124 3.47 -4.76 3.63
C THR A 124 4.91 -5.19 3.41
N LEU A 125 5.86 -4.54 4.09
CA LEU A 125 7.27 -4.89 4.08
C LEU A 125 7.65 -5.57 5.40
N ARG A 126 8.50 -6.60 5.34
CA ARG A 126 8.95 -7.38 6.52
C ARG A 126 10.47 -7.32 6.65
N PRO A 127 11.05 -6.20 7.15
CA PRO A 127 12.50 -6.04 7.23
C PRO A 127 13.16 -6.91 8.31
N PHE A 128 12.41 -7.30 9.35
CA PHE A 128 12.90 -8.13 10.46
C PHE A 128 11.78 -9.03 11.01
N PRO A 129 12.11 -10.15 11.70
CA PRO A 129 11.10 -10.98 12.37
C PRO A 129 10.23 -10.16 13.32
N LEU A 130 8.92 -10.41 13.30
CA LEU A 130 7.91 -9.72 14.12
C LEU A 130 7.73 -8.22 13.85
N LEU A 131 8.46 -7.65 12.88
CA LEU A 131 8.34 -6.25 12.48
C LEU A 131 7.87 -6.16 11.03
N TRP A 132 6.83 -5.37 10.80
CA TRP A 132 6.38 -5.03 9.46
C TRP A 132 6.15 -3.53 9.33
N ILE A 133 6.18 -3.07 8.09
CA ILE A 133 5.87 -1.70 7.71
C ILE A 133 4.75 -1.77 6.69
N ASP A 134 3.59 -1.22 7.03
CA ASP A 134 2.49 -1.05 6.10
C ASP A 134 2.68 0.29 5.38
N GLN A 135 2.67 0.27 4.05
CA GLN A 135 2.74 1.44 3.19
C GLN A 135 1.46 1.53 2.39
N ARG A 136 0.81 2.68 2.41
CA ARG A 136 -0.38 2.99 1.62
C ARG A 136 -0.13 4.26 0.84
N GLU A 137 -0.30 4.20 -0.46
CA GLU A 137 -0.22 5.33 -1.36
C GLU A 137 -1.57 5.47 -2.04
N LEU A 138 -2.18 6.63 -1.89
CA LEU A 138 -3.48 6.95 -2.45
C LEU A 138 -3.34 8.19 -3.30
N MET A 139 -3.97 8.20 -4.46
CA MET A 139 -4.16 9.40 -5.26
C MET A 139 -5.54 9.34 -5.88
N ILE A 140 -6.44 10.23 -5.44
CA ILE A 140 -7.81 10.40 -5.95
C ILE A 140 -8.01 11.90 -6.19
N ASP A 141 -8.70 12.29 -7.27
CA ASP A 141 -8.98 13.69 -7.62
C ASP A 141 -7.73 14.58 -7.66
N GLY A 142 -6.60 14.04 -8.12
CA GLY A 142 -5.31 14.74 -8.15
C GLY A 142 -4.70 15.01 -6.76
N ARG A 143 -5.27 14.49 -5.67
CA ARG A 143 -4.74 14.60 -4.31
C ARG A 143 -4.04 13.31 -3.92
N ALA A 144 -2.72 13.41 -3.72
CA ALA A 144 -1.93 12.29 -3.25
C ALA A 144 -1.84 12.25 -1.72
N HIS A 145 -1.86 11.06 -1.14
CA HIS A 145 -1.64 10.82 0.28
C HIS A 145 -0.87 9.52 0.50
N VAL A 146 0.28 9.62 1.16
CA VAL A 146 1.14 8.49 1.49
C VAL A 146 1.18 8.31 3.00
N LEU A 147 0.88 7.10 3.45
CA LEU A 147 0.86 6.71 4.84
C LEU A 147 1.76 5.49 5.05
N GLY A 148 2.73 5.61 5.94
CA GLY A 148 3.58 4.51 6.41
C GLY A 148 3.33 4.26 7.89
N LYS A 149 3.13 3.00 8.28
CA LYS A 149 2.99 2.59 9.68
C LYS A 149 3.87 1.40 10.02
N VAL A 150 4.60 1.50 11.12
CA VAL A 150 5.36 0.40 11.70
C VAL A 150 4.44 -0.41 12.61
N ALA A 151 4.44 -1.73 12.43
CA ALA A 151 3.56 -2.67 13.13
C ALA A 151 2.07 -2.21 13.11
N SER A 152 1.63 -1.65 11.98
CA SER A 152 0.30 -1.07 11.76
C SER A 152 -0.13 0.03 12.75
N THR A 153 0.78 0.51 13.61
CA THR A 153 0.44 1.35 14.77
C THR A 153 1.17 2.69 14.73
N LEU A 154 2.50 2.68 14.68
CA LEU A 154 3.31 3.89 14.77
C LEU A 154 3.50 4.50 13.38
N THR A 155 3.01 5.72 13.20
CA THR A 155 3.17 6.44 11.93
C THR A 155 4.64 6.75 11.68
N SER A 156 5.18 6.23 10.58
CA SER A 156 6.54 6.56 10.09
C SER A 156 6.51 7.63 9.00
N ILE A 157 5.47 7.65 8.18
CA ILE A 157 5.28 8.59 7.07
C ILE A 157 3.81 9.00 7.05
N ASP A 158 3.54 10.30 6.93
CA ASP A 158 2.21 10.84 6.65
C ASP A 158 2.39 12.12 5.82
N ARG A 159 2.11 12.04 4.52
CA ARG A 159 2.39 13.13 3.57
C ARG A 159 1.29 13.26 2.52
N SER A 160 0.84 14.48 2.27
CA SER A 160 -0.22 14.80 1.29
C SER A 160 0.11 15.99 0.38
N ASP A 161 1.40 16.31 0.22
CA ASP A 161 1.85 17.51 -0.47
C ASP A 161 2.03 17.33 -1.99
N GLU A 162 2.20 18.45 -2.70
CA GLU A 162 2.46 18.51 -4.14
C GLU A 162 3.70 17.69 -4.55
N ALA A 163 4.72 17.60 -3.70
CA ALA A 163 5.89 16.76 -3.95
C ALA A 163 5.52 15.27 -3.95
N THR A 164 4.61 14.85 -3.06
CA THR A 164 4.05 13.50 -3.03
C THR A 164 3.26 13.19 -4.29
N ARG A 165 2.47 14.14 -4.81
CA ARG A 165 1.77 14.00 -6.09
C ARG A 165 2.73 13.74 -7.25
N ARG A 166 3.85 14.48 -7.31
CA ARG A 166 4.88 14.27 -8.34
C ARG A 166 5.60 12.94 -8.20
N ALA A 167 5.82 12.47 -6.97
CA ALA A 167 6.51 11.21 -6.69
C ALA A 167 5.72 9.98 -7.16
N LEU A 168 4.38 10.07 -7.22
CA LEU A 168 3.53 9.02 -7.77
C LEU A 168 3.52 8.99 -9.31
N LEU A 169 4.21 9.94 -9.97
CA LEU A 169 4.48 10.00 -11.42
C LEU A 169 3.25 9.93 -12.35
N VAL A 170 2.02 9.95 -11.82
CA VAL A 170 0.81 10.12 -12.60
C VAL A 170 0.56 11.62 -12.76
N ARG A 171 0.80 12.11 -13.98
CA ARG A 171 0.53 13.51 -14.33
C ARG A 171 -0.89 13.59 -14.87
N VAL A 172 -1.74 14.34 -14.17
CA VAL A 172 -3.04 14.83 -14.69
C VAL A 172 -2.79 16.01 -15.61
#